data_AF-A0A935RBJ3-F1
#
_entry.id   AF-A0A935RBJ3-F1
#
_cell.length_a   1.000
_cell.length_b   1.000
_cell.length_c   1.000
_cell.angle_alpha   90.00
_cell.angle_beta   90.00
_cell.angle_gamma   90.00
#
_symmetry.space_group_name_H-M   'P 1'
#
loop_
_entity.id
_entity.type
_entity.pdbx_description
1 polymer ?
#
loop_
_entity_poly.entity_id
_entity_poly.type
_entity_poly.pdbx_seq_one_letter_code
_entity_poly.pdbx_strand_id
1 'polypeptide(L)' 'MDTVTSLDKFRVPIGNQEIELQEFIFEAGGMPLLRTRIRERSRFTIFDVDPITAARWGKVLCAWAAAQPGMAGKQGEAA' A
#
# COMPACT_ATOMS: atom_id res chain seq x y z
N MET A 1 22.95 -7.76 0.50
CA MET A 1 22.21 -6.73 1.26
C MET A 1 20.75 -6.85 0.85
N ASP A 2 19.81 -6.75 1.79
CA ASP A 2 18.38 -6.74 1.45
C ASP A 2 18.07 -5.64 0.44
N THR A 3 17.17 -5.93 -0.51
CA THR A 3 16.77 -4.97 -1.55
C THR A 3 15.39 -4.43 -1.25
N VAL A 4 15.26 -3.10 -1.29
CA VAL A 4 13.99 -2.38 -1.13
C VAL A 4 13.76 -1.56 -2.39
N THR A 5 12.64 -1.78 -3.06
CA THR A 5 12.21 -0.98 -4.20
C THR A 5 10.91 -0.27 -3.82
N SER A 6 10.89 1.07 -3.83
CA SER A 6 9.66 1.83 -3.59
C SER A 6 8.71 1.68 -4.78
N LEU A 7 7.45 1.35 -4.51
CA LEU A 7 6.41 1.15 -5.53
C LEU A 7 5.51 2.37 -5.64
N ASP A 8 5.05 2.88 -4.50
CA ASP A 8 4.24 4.10 -4.44
C ASP A 8 4.31 4.72 -3.03
N LYS A 9 4.11 6.04 -2.96
CA LYS A 9 4.03 6.79 -1.71
C LYS A 9 2.96 7.86 -1.79
N PHE A 10 1.98 7.80 -0.89
CA PHE A 10 0.88 8.74 -0.85
C PHE A 10 0.47 9.09 0.58
N ARG A 11 -0.34 10.14 0.70
CA ARG A 11 -0.84 10.63 1.99
C ARG A 11 -2.34 10.44 2.06
N VAL A 12 -2.81 9.84 3.15
CA VAL A 12 -4.24 9.70 3.42
C VAL A 12 -4.79 11.08 3.84
N PRO A 13 -5.82 11.61 3.17
CA PRO A 13 -6.39 12.93 3.50
C PRO A 13 -6.95 12.99 4.93
N ILE A 14 -7.57 11.91 5.38
CA ILE A 14 -8.11 11.76 6.73
C ILE A 14 -7.01 11.17 7.62
N GLY A 15 -6.69 11.83 8.73
CA GLY A 15 -5.72 11.33 9.72
C GLY A 15 -4.25 11.66 9.42
N ASN A 16 -3.93 12.24 8.26
CA ASN A 16 -2.57 12.69 7.93
C ASN A 16 -1.52 11.57 8.08
N GLN A 17 -1.84 10.38 7.56
CA GLN A 17 -0.92 9.26 7.52
C GLN A 17 -0.18 9.26 6.18
N GLU A 18 1.15 9.08 6.21
CA GLU A 18 1.93 8.77 5.01
C GLU A 18 1.96 7.25 4.85
N ILE A 19 1.59 6.75 3.69
CA ILE A 19 1.70 5.33 3.32
C ILE A 19 2.74 5.20 2.22
N GLU A 20 3.65 4.25 2.37
CA GLU A 20 4.58 3.83 1.34
C GLU A 20 4.46 2.32 1.13
N LEU A 21 4.30 1.92 -0.13
CA LEU A 21 4.34 0.52 -0.55
C LEU A 21 5.72 0.25 -1.16
N GLN A 22 6.34 -0.85 -0.76
CA GLN A 22 7.66 -1.25 -1.22
C GLN A 22 7.65 -2.74 -1.57
N GLU A 23 8.38 -3.11 -2.61
CA GLU A 23 8.85 -4.49 -2.76
C GLU A 23 10.08 -4.67 -1.88
N PHE A 24 10.09 -5.74 -1.10
CA PHE A 24 11.18 -6.10 -0.20
C PHE A 24 11.66 -7.51 -0.53
N ILE A 25 12.96 -7.65 -0.81
CA ILE A 25 13.61 -8.92 -1.12
C ILE A 25 14.74 -9.14 -0.11
N PHE A 26 14.66 -10.24 0.63
CA PHE A 26 15.72 -10.66 1.55
C PHE A 26 16.98 -11.07 0.79
N GLU A 27 18.14 -10.74 1.33
CA GLU A 27 19.45 -11.13 0.78
C GLU A 27 19.63 -12.64 0.65
N ALA A 28 19.11 -13.41 1.62
CA ALA A 28 19.19 -14.86 1.63
C ALA A 28 18.41 -15.53 0.48
N GLY A 29 17.76 -14.74 -0.38
CA GLY A 29 16.81 -15.19 -1.38
C GLY A 29 15.47 -15.54 -0.76
N GLY A 30 14.48 -15.80 -1.61
CA GLY A 30 13.12 -16.12 -1.18
C GLY A 30 12.08 -15.39 -2.00
N MET A 31 10.82 -15.49 -1.55
CA MET A 31 9.73 -14.78 -2.20
C MET A 31 9.79 -13.27 -1.91
N PRO A 32 9.53 -12.41 -2.90
CA PRO A 32 9.38 -10.99 -2.65
C PRO A 32 8.19 -10.75 -1.72
N LEU A 33 8.33 -9.78 -0.82
CA LEU A 33 7.25 -9.33 0.04
C LEU A 33 6.79 -7.93 -0.36
N LEU A 34 5.48 -7.69 -0.27
CA LEU A 34 4.95 -6.34 -0.27
C LEU A 34 5.05 -5.79 1.15
N ARG A 35 5.95 -4.83 1.36
CA ARG A 35 6.08 -4.08 2.60
C ARG A 35 5.19 -2.85 2.57
N THR A 36 4.30 -2.73 3.54
CA THR A 36 3.50 -1.53 3.77
C THR A 36 4.08 -0.77 4.96
N ARG A 37 4.45 0.49 4.74
CA ARG A 37 4.93 1.40 5.78
C ARG A 37 3.91 2.50 5.99
N ILE A 38 3.38 2.61 7.20
CA ILE A 38 2.46 3.66 7.59
C ILE A 38 3.16 4.52 8.63
N ARG A 39 3.27 5.83 8.37
CA ARG A 39 3.78 6.82 9.31
C ARG A 39 2.66 7.73 9.75
N GLU A 40 2.51 7.87 11.06
CA GLU A 40 1.60 8.80 11.70
C GLU A 40 2.36 9.59 12.77
N ARG A 41 2.80 10.81 12.41
CA ARG A 41 3.71 11.62 13.23
C ARG A 41 5.01 10.87 13.58
N SER A 42 5.15 10.45 14.84
CA SER A 42 6.29 9.68 15.37
C SER A 42 6.04 8.17 15.37
N ARG A 43 4.80 7.72 15.13
CA ARG A 43 4.45 6.30 15.09
C ARG A 43 4.68 5.73 13.71
N PHE A 44 5.25 4.53 13.68
CA PHE A 44 5.47 3.76 12.46
C PHE A 44 4.83 2.39 12.63
N THR A 45 4.10 1.97 11.61
CA THR A 45 3.64 0.59 11.46
C THR A 45 4.24 0.05 10.17
N ILE A 46 4.95 -1.07 10.28
CA ILE A 46 5.51 -1.77 9.13
C ILE A 46 5.00 -3.20 9.21
N PHE A 47 4.46 -3.69 8.11
CA PHE A 47 4.09 -5.08 7.97
C PHE A 47 4.34 -5.52 6.54
N ASP A 48 4.63 -6.80 6.39
CA ASP A 48 4.95 -7.42 5.12
C ASP A 48 3.94 -8.52 4.82
N VAL A 49 3.53 -8.64 3.56
CA VAL A 49 2.65 -9.70 3.08
C VAL A 49 3.22 -10.36 1.83
N ASP A 50 2.94 -11.65 1.67
CA ASP A 50 3.33 -12.41 0.48
C ASP A 50 2.46 -12.03 -0.74
N PRO A 51 2.87 -12.40 -1.97
CA PRO A 51 2.13 -12.05 -3.18
C PRO A 51 0.68 -12.56 -3.23
N ILE A 52 0.38 -13.73 -2.66
CA ILE A 52 -0.97 -14.30 -2.64
C ILE A 52 -1.85 -13.48 -1.70
N THR A 53 -1.35 -13.16 -0.51
CA THR A 53 -2.06 -12.29 0.45
C THR A 53 -2.24 -10.88 -0.11
N ALA A 54 -1.23 -10.30 -0.76
CA ALA A 54 -1.31 -8.99 -1.41
C ALA A 54 -2.41 -8.96 -2.50
N ALA A 55 -2.47 -9.97 -3.36
CA ALA A 55 -3.49 -10.07 -4.39
C ALA A 55 -4.90 -10.16 -3.81
N ARG A 56 -5.10 -10.93 -2.74
CA ARG A 56 -6.38 -11.01 -2.03
C ARG A 56 -6.75 -9.66 -1.41
N TRP A 57 -5.80 -9.00 -0.76
CA TRP A 57 -6.03 -7.71 -0.11
C TRP A 57 -6.43 -6.63 -1.13
N GLY A 58 -5.69 -6.50 -2.23
CA GLY A 58 -6.00 -5.55 -3.31
C GLY A 58 -7.40 -5.74 -3.91
N LYS A 59 -7.82 -7.00 -4.13
CA LYS A 59 -9.19 -7.30 -4.60
C LYS A 59 -10.26 -6.78 -3.64
N VAL A 60 -10.07 -6.97 -2.33
CA VAL A 60 -11.02 -6.48 -1.31
C VAL A 60 -11.04 -4.96 -1.25
N LEU A 61 -9.88 -4.30 -1.32
CA LEU A 61 -9.78 -2.84 -1.35
C LEU A 61 -10.53 -2.24 -2.53
N CYS A 62 -10.28 -2.76 -3.74
CA CYS A 62 -10.95 -2.30 -4.96
C CYS A 62 -12.46 -2.55 -4.92
N ALA A 63 -12.88 -3.75 -4.48
CA ALA A 63 -14.30 -4.09 -4.36
C ALA A 63 -15.02 -3.16 -3.37
N TRP A 64 -14.40 -2.86 -2.22
CA TRP A 64 -14.96 -1.92 -1.26
C TRP A 64 -15.06 -0.50 -1.83
N ALA A 65 -14.00 -0.01 -2.49
CA ALA A 65 -14.00 1.32 -3.09
C ALA A 65 -15.09 1.47 -4.17
N ALA A 66 -15.28 0.45 -5.01
CA ALA A 66 -16.31 0.44 -6.05
C ALA A 66 -17.74 0.44 -5.49
N ALA A 67 -17.94 -0.07 -4.27
CA ALA A 67 -19.24 -0.10 -3.62
C ALA A 67 -19.66 1.23 -2.97
N GLN A 68 -18.77 2.24 -2.91
CA GLN A 68 -19.07 3.52 -2.25
C GLN A 68 -19.94 4.42 -3.14
N PRO A 69 -21.17 4.78 -2.73
CA PRO A 69 -22.06 5.64 -3.52
C PRO A 69 -21.43 7.03 -3.76
N GLY A 70 -21.48 7.53 -5.00
CA GLY A 70 -21.04 8.90 -5.34
C GLY A 70 -19.54 9.10 -5.51
N MET A 71 -18.70 8.07 -5.32
CA MET A 71 -17.25 8.16 -5.53
C MET A 71 -16.84 7.89 -7.00
N ALA A 72 -17.71 7.24 -7.79
CA ALA A 72 -17.45 6.87 -9.19
C ALA A 72 -17.31 8.06 -10.17
N GLY A 73 -17.59 9.29 -9.72
CA GLY A 73 -17.58 10.51 -10.56
C GLY A 73 -16.39 11.45 -10.35
N LYS A 74 -15.39 11.12 -9.50
CA LYS A 74 -14.27 12.02 -9.17
C LYS A 74 -12.87 11.41 -9.37
N GLN A 75 -12.71 10.44 -10.27
CA GLN A 75 -11.39 9.86 -10.60
C GLN A 75 -10.80 10.38 -11.92
N GLY A 76 -11.34 11.46 -12.49
CA GLY A 76 -10.91 12.02 -13.78
C GLY A 76 -10.45 13.48 -13.76
N GLU A 77 -10.26 14.10 -12.59
CA GLU A 77 -9.87 15.51 -12.51
C GLU A 77 -8.79 15.71 -11.45
N ALA A 78 -7.56 15.34 -11.82
CA ALA A 78 -6.36 15.93 -11.28
C ALA A 78 -5.50 16.32 -12.48
N ALA A 79 -5.65 17.59 -12.87
CA ALA A 79 -4.78 18.29 -13.81
C ALA A 79 -3.40 18.56 -13.18
#